data_AF-A0A2V9FCU5-F1
#
_entry.id   AF-A0A2V9FCU5-F1
#
_cell.length_a   1.000
_cell.length_b   1.000
_cell.length_c   1.000
_cell.angle_alpha   90.00
_cell.angle_beta   90.00
_cell.angle_gamma   90.00
#
_symmetry.space_group_name_H-M   'P 1'
#
loop_
_entity.id
_entity.type
_entity.pdbx_description
1 polymer ?
#
loop_
_entity_poly.entity_id
_entity_poly.type
_entity_poly.pdbx_seq_one_letter_code
_entity_poly.pdbx_strand_id
1 'polypeptide(L)'
;MDATFYRSSRTGKPPLRIGLLLDTASLPRWSAEVVDHIVQCDFETIELLVFNGSARKNAGEARPARSLIRKVIDTLRDARSRRSFLFILYRRWDLRNADPSTDPVAMVDCTERLAHLESMQVDPITTRFVHRFPDDAIERIREKKLDVLIRFGFNILRGEILTAARYGVWSYHHGDNDYYRGGAAYFWEVLEGNPVSGAILQVLTEALDAGKVLYKGLFATHAGFSQVRNRVQPYWGASTFMIQKLRELHAHGWDHVERNAVKPAPYRGKKKIYSMPSNVEMLRWLVPLLIGKTLRRLVRRPMIRHWRIAVRVGAPPIPNSTSLPDMSGFHWVDSPKGHFYADPFVVEADGKHWVYFEDFDYATRHGKISCAEVRDGRLGGPLTVLERPYHLSYPCVFRDGDAWYMIPETASAGTVQLYRCTRFPDLWEFEREL
;
A
#
# COMPACT_ATOMS: atom_id res chain seq x y z
N MET A 1 1.62 13.64 1.97
CA MET A 1 2.64 13.54 3.05
C MET A 1 3.97 13.83 2.40
N ASP A 2 4.64 14.90 2.81
CA ASP A 2 5.93 15.26 2.26
C ASP A 2 6.94 14.15 2.62
N ALA A 3 7.46 13.47 1.60
CA ALA A 3 8.40 12.37 1.76
C ALA A 3 9.70 12.82 2.46
N THR A 4 9.96 14.14 2.54
CA THR A 4 11.07 14.75 3.27
C THR A 4 11.08 14.44 4.77
N PHE A 5 9.92 14.25 5.43
CA PHE A 5 9.89 13.98 6.87
C PHE A 5 10.62 12.69 7.25
N TYR A 6 10.52 11.68 6.39
CA TYR A 6 11.17 10.38 6.61
C TYR A 6 12.60 10.33 6.07
N ARG A 7 13.06 11.36 5.33
CA ARG A 7 14.39 11.39 4.71
C ARG A 7 15.49 11.96 5.59
N SER A 8 15.13 12.49 6.75
CA SER A 8 16.09 13.02 7.72
C SER A 8 16.01 12.34 9.08
N SER A 9 17.17 12.11 9.68
CA SER A 9 17.30 11.66 11.06
C SER A 9 18.16 12.63 11.86
N ARG A 10 17.58 13.24 12.90
CA ARG A 10 18.27 14.26 13.72
C ARG A 10 19.31 13.70 14.69
N THR A 11 19.65 12.42 14.61
CA THR A 11 20.60 11.79 15.53
C THR A 11 22.03 11.87 14.97
N GLY A 12 23.02 12.18 15.81
CA GLY A 12 24.44 12.18 15.41
C GLY A 12 25.08 10.78 15.27
N LYS A 13 24.27 9.74 14.98
CA LYS A 13 24.73 8.38 14.75
C LYS A 13 25.31 8.25 13.33
N PRO A 14 26.22 7.31 13.09
CA PRO A 14 26.69 7.05 11.73
C PRO A 14 25.54 6.49 10.86
N PRO A 15 25.53 6.81 9.55
CA PRO A 15 24.54 6.27 8.62
C PRO A 15 24.49 4.74 8.61
N LEU A 16 23.29 4.19 8.39
CA LEU A 16 23.08 2.76 8.22
C LEU A 16 23.70 2.27 6.91
N ARG A 17 24.38 1.14 6.98
CA ARG A 17 25.08 0.53 5.85
C ARG A 17 24.17 -0.50 5.16
N ILE A 18 23.70 -0.18 3.95
CA ILE A 18 22.67 -0.94 3.25
C ILE A 18 23.28 -1.72 2.09
N GLY A 19 22.87 -2.98 1.92
CA GLY A 19 23.13 -3.75 0.70
C GLY A 19 21.85 -4.11 -0.05
N LEU A 20 21.88 -4.12 -1.37
CA LEU A 20 20.73 -4.46 -2.22
C LEU A 20 20.96 -5.79 -2.94
N LEU A 21 20.03 -6.74 -2.80
CA LEU A 21 20.01 -7.98 -3.55
C LEU A 21 19.10 -7.81 -4.78
N LEU A 22 19.68 -7.85 -5.98
CA LEU A 22 19.01 -7.52 -7.24
C LEU A 22 19.14 -8.64 -8.28
N ASP A 23 18.14 -8.83 -9.14
CA ASP A 23 18.28 -9.73 -10.30
C ASP A 23 18.98 -9.03 -11.48
N THR A 24 18.60 -7.79 -11.75
CA THR A 24 19.17 -6.90 -12.77
C THR A 24 19.11 -5.46 -12.29
N ALA A 25 19.72 -4.53 -13.03
CA ALA A 25 19.55 -3.09 -12.80
C ALA A 25 18.18 -2.56 -13.25
N SER A 26 17.34 -3.39 -13.87
CA SER A 26 15.95 -3.06 -14.13
C SER A 26 15.08 -3.49 -12.94
N LEU A 27 14.35 -2.55 -12.35
CA LEU A 27 13.53 -2.76 -11.16
C LEU A 27 12.05 -2.46 -11.45
N PRO A 28 11.11 -3.12 -10.77
CA PRO A 28 9.73 -2.63 -10.70
C PRO A 28 9.69 -1.17 -10.21
N ARG A 29 8.82 -0.33 -10.78
CA ARG A 29 8.68 1.09 -10.39
C ARG A 29 8.58 1.31 -8.88
N TRP A 30 7.78 0.52 -8.18
CA TRP A 30 7.66 0.64 -6.72
C TRP A 30 8.98 0.34 -5.99
N SER A 31 9.79 -0.62 -6.49
CA SER A 31 11.10 -0.93 -5.91
C SER A 31 12.12 0.16 -6.21
N ALA A 32 12.06 0.74 -7.42
CA ALA A 32 12.87 1.91 -7.77
C ALA A 32 12.56 3.10 -6.87
N GLU A 33 11.29 3.34 -6.54
CA GLU A 33 10.89 4.38 -5.56
C GLU A 33 11.48 4.11 -4.17
N VAL A 34 11.49 2.85 -3.70
CA VAL A 34 12.15 2.51 -2.42
C VAL A 34 13.66 2.80 -2.48
N VAL A 35 14.33 2.51 -3.60
CA VAL A 35 15.74 2.86 -3.78
C VAL A 35 15.93 4.37 -3.81
N ASP A 36 15.06 5.11 -4.50
CA ASP A 36 15.09 6.57 -4.54
C ASP A 36 14.90 7.17 -3.15
N HIS A 37 14.03 6.59 -2.31
CA HIS A 37 13.93 6.98 -0.90
C HIS A 37 15.27 6.82 -0.19
N ILE A 38 15.91 5.65 -0.25
CA ILE A 38 17.18 5.38 0.44
C ILE A 38 18.29 6.34 -0.03
N VAL A 39 18.39 6.58 -1.33
CA VAL A 39 19.42 7.48 -1.90
C VAL A 39 19.23 8.94 -1.49
N GLN A 40 17.98 9.36 -1.25
CA GLN A 40 17.64 10.75 -0.90
C GLN A 40 17.73 11.06 0.60
N CYS A 41 18.17 10.10 1.43
CA CYS A 41 18.21 10.26 2.87
C CYS A 41 19.60 10.65 3.41
N ASP A 42 19.63 11.27 4.58
CA ASP A 42 20.87 11.71 5.25
C ASP A 42 21.45 10.69 6.24
N PHE A 43 20.78 9.55 6.43
CA PHE A 43 21.10 8.59 7.49
C PHE A 43 21.29 7.15 7.00
N GLU A 44 21.35 6.92 5.68
CA GLU A 44 21.71 5.64 5.07
C GLU A 44 22.73 5.81 3.94
N THR A 45 23.55 4.78 3.73
CA THR A 45 24.43 4.67 2.58
C THR A 45 24.27 3.29 1.96
N ILE A 46 24.16 3.23 0.62
CA ILE A 46 24.20 1.96 -0.10
C ILE A 46 25.66 1.59 -0.32
N GLU A 47 26.09 0.51 0.33
CA GLU A 47 27.49 0.07 0.37
C GLU A 47 27.77 -1.07 -0.62
N LEU A 48 26.74 -1.83 -1.00
CA LEU A 48 26.92 -3.00 -1.87
C LEU A 48 25.67 -3.34 -2.67
N LEU A 49 25.85 -3.49 -3.98
CA LEU A 49 24.88 -4.15 -4.85
C LEU A 49 25.30 -5.60 -5.09
N VAL A 50 24.38 -6.54 -4.89
CA VAL A 50 24.61 -7.96 -5.18
C VAL A 50 23.67 -8.39 -6.28
N PHE A 51 24.22 -8.66 -7.46
CA PHE A 51 23.46 -9.10 -8.63
C PHE A 51 23.40 -10.62 -8.73
N ASN A 52 22.21 -11.15 -9.01
CA ASN A 52 22.01 -12.56 -9.32
C ASN A 52 22.56 -12.88 -10.72
N GLY A 53 23.72 -13.53 -10.76
CA GLY A 53 24.42 -13.88 -11.99
C GLY A 53 23.61 -14.77 -12.93
N SER A 54 22.82 -15.69 -12.37
CA SER A 54 21.93 -16.56 -13.16
C SER A 54 20.80 -15.77 -13.85
N ALA A 55 20.21 -14.78 -13.18
CA ALA A 55 19.16 -13.94 -13.75
C ALA A 55 19.74 -12.98 -14.81
N ARG A 56 20.91 -12.40 -14.54
CA ARG A 56 21.59 -11.48 -15.45
C ARG A 56 22.01 -12.16 -16.76
N LYS A 57 22.51 -13.41 -16.70
CA LYS A 57 22.78 -14.25 -17.89
C LYS A 57 21.50 -14.44 -18.72
N ASN A 58 20.38 -14.81 -18.07
CA ASN A 58 19.09 -14.99 -18.74
C ASN A 58 18.51 -13.70 -19.35
N ALA A 59 18.80 -12.54 -18.77
CA ALA A 59 18.31 -11.24 -19.27
C ALA A 59 19.11 -10.76 -20.50
N GLY A 60 20.40 -11.10 -20.60
CA GLY A 60 21.26 -10.76 -21.75
C GLY A 60 21.00 -11.62 -22.99
N GLU A 61 20.37 -12.78 -22.85
CA GLU A 61 19.99 -13.64 -23.97
C GLU A 61 18.70 -13.14 -24.66
N ALA A 62 18.85 -12.44 -25.77
CA ALA A 62 17.72 -12.01 -26.60
C ALA A 62 16.94 -13.22 -27.13
N ARG A 63 15.76 -13.49 -26.56
CA ARG A 63 14.86 -14.54 -27.07
C ARG A 63 14.18 -14.06 -28.35
N PRO A 64 14.19 -14.84 -29.45
CA PRO A 64 13.57 -14.43 -30.70
C PRO A 64 12.08 -14.15 -30.52
N ALA A 65 11.57 -13.11 -31.19
CA ALA A 65 10.17 -12.73 -31.16
C ALA A 65 9.27 -13.86 -31.68
N ARG A 66 8.62 -14.59 -30.77
CA ARG A 66 7.71 -15.69 -31.13
C ARG A 66 6.32 -15.16 -31.49
N SER A 67 5.71 -15.72 -32.54
CA SER A 67 4.31 -15.46 -32.91
C SER A 67 3.33 -15.80 -31.78
N LEU A 68 2.17 -15.14 -31.75
CA LEU A 68 1.15 -15.32 -30.72
C LEU A 68 0.64 -16.77 -30.66
N ILE A 69 0.51 -17.41 -31.82
CA ILE A 69 0.08 -18.80 -31.97
C ILE A 69 1.11 -19.75 -31.35
N ARG A 70 2.40 -19.55 -31.65
CA ARG A 70 3.48 -20.38 -31.10
C ARG A 70 3.59 -20.25 -29.58
N LYS A 71 3.39 -19.04 -29.04
CA LYS A 71 3.29 -18.82 -27.59
C LYS A 71 2.13 -19.59 -26.96
N VAL A 72 0.97 -19.65 -27.60
CA VAL A 72 -0.19 -20.43 -27.11
C VAL A 72 0.12 -21.94 -27.15
N ILE A 73 0.66 -22.46 -28.25
CA ILE A 73 1.03 -23.87 -28.39
C ILE A 73 2.06 -24.27 -27.32
N ASP A 74 3.12 -23.48 -27.12
CA ASP A 74 4.15 -23.73 -26.09
C ASP A 74 3.54 -23.74 -24.68
N THR A 75 2.62 -22.81 -24.39
CA THR A 75 1.90 -22.75 -23.10
C THR A 75 1.01 -23.98 -22.89
N LEU A 76 0.43 -24.51 -23.96
CA LEU A 76 -0.39 -25.73 -23.92
C LEU A 76 0.45 -27.01 -23.87
N ARG A 77 1.74 -26.98 -24.24
CA ARG A 77 2.64 -28.12 -24.10
C ARG A 77 3.16 -28.29 -22.67
N ASP A 78 3.36 -27.19 -21.94
CA ASP A 78 3.73 -27.24 -20.53
C ASP A 78 2.54 -27.62 -19.62
N ALA A 79 2.69 -28.74 -18.90
CA ALA A 79 1.65 -29.26 -18.02
C ALA A 79 1.30 -28.29 -16.87
N ARG A 80 2.25 -27.49 -16.39
CA ARG A 80 2.01 -26.51 -15.31
C ARG A 80 1.24 -25.30 -15.85
N SER A 81 1.63 -24.78 -17.00
CA SER A 81 0.97 -23.65 -17.67
C SER A 81 -0.45 -23.99 -18.12
N ARG A 82 -0.71 -25.21 -18.60
CA ARG A 82 -2.08 -25.69 -18.93
C ARG A 82 -3.06 -25.57 -17.76
N ARG A 83 -2.62 -25.90 -16.54
CA ARG A 83 -3.49 -25.85 -15.34
C ARG A 83 -3.95 -24.44 -14.99
N SER A 84 -3.20 -23.41 -15.38
CA SER A 84 -3.48 -21.99 -15.08
C SER A 84 -3.72 -21.15 -16.34
N PHE A 85 -4.06 -21.79 -17.47
CA PHE A 85 -4.17 -21.14 -18.78
C PHE A 85 -5.20 -20.00 -18.80
N LEU A 86 -6.37 -20.18 -18.17
CA LEU A 86 -7.39 -19.14 -18.07
C LEU A 86 -6.88 -17.92 -17.29
N PHE A 87 -6.07 -18.14 -16.26
CA PHE A 87 -5.45 -17.05 -15.53
C PHE A 87 -4.41 -16.30 -16.37
N ILE A 88 -3.64 -16.99 -17.20
CA ILE A 88 -2.70 -16.35 -18.14
C ILE A 88 -3.46 -15.46 -19.13
N LEU A 89 -4.57 -15.95 -19.68
CA LEU A 89 -5.44 -15.16 -20.57
C LEU A 89 -6.05 -13.96 -19.85
N TYR A 90 -6.61 -14.20 -18.66
CA TYR A 90 -7.16 -13.17 -17.79
C TYR A 90 -6.13 -12.07 -17.49
N ARG A 91 -4.91 -12.42 -17.07
CA ARG A 91 -3.86 -11.45 -16.74
C ARG A 91 -3.48 -10.58 -17.94
N ARG A 92 -3.43 -11.16 -19.15
CA ARG A 92 -3.19 -10.40 -20.39
C ARG A 92 -4.32 -9.44 -20.69
N TRP A 93 -5.57 -9.88 -20.51
CA TRP A 93 -6.74 -9.01 -20.66
C TRP A 93 -6.72 -7.89 -19.62
N ASP A 94 -6.52 -8.20 -18.35
CA ASP A 94 -6.55 -7.22 -17.26
C ASP A 94 -5.46 -6.15 -17.44
N LEU A 95 -4.23 -6.55 -17.77
CA LEU A 95 -3.15 -5.62 -18.10
C LEU A 95 -3.44 -4.72 -19.30
N ARG A 96 -4.10 -5.24 -20.36
CA ARG A 96 -4.47 -4.45 -21.54
C ARG A 96 -5.53 -3.40 -21.25
N ASN A 97 -6.34 -3.59 -20.20
CA ASN A 97 -7.40 -2.67 -19.81
C ASN A 97 -6.98 -1.75 -18.65
N ALA A 98 -5.74 -1.86 -18.18
CA ALA A 98 -5.20 -1.01 -17.13
C ALA A 98 -4.43 0.17 -17.73
N ASP A 99 -4.40 1.28 -17.00
CA ASP A 99 -3.55 2.43 -17.32
C ASP A 99 -2.07 2.08 -17.02
N PRO A 100 -1.19 2.00 -18.04
CA PRO A 100 0.21 1.66 -17.85
C PRO A 100 1.00 2.71 -17.05
N SER A 101 0.54 3.96 -16.99
CA SER A 101 1.21 5.01 -16.20
C SER A 101 1.16 4.72 -14.70
N THR A 102 0.10 4.04 -14.27
CA THR A 102 -0.15 3.71 -12.85
C THR A 102 0.43 2.37 -12.41
N ASP A 103 0.98 1.56 -13.33
CA ASP A 103 1.45 0.21 -13.02
C ASP A 103 2.70 0.22 -12.12
N PRO A 104 2.59 -0.19 -10.84
CA PRO A 104 3.72 -0.19 -9.91
C PRO A 104 4.79 -1.22 -10.28
N VAL A 105 4.44 -2.27 -11.04
CA VAL A 105 5.37 -3.34 -11.42
C VAL A 105 5.85 -3.24 -12.87
N ALA A 106 5.57 -2.12 -13.54
CA ALA A 106 6.28 -1.79 -14.76
C ALA A 106 7.77 -1.68 -14.47
N MET A 107 8.59 -2.24 -15.35
CA MET A 107 10.04 -2.24 -15.20
C MET A 107 10.61 -0.88 -15.62
N VAL A 108 11.52 -0.33 -14.82
CA VAL A 108 12.31 0.86 -15.12
C VAL A 108 13.78 0.51 -15.10
N ASP A 109 14.56 1.16 -15.95
CA ASP A 109 16.01 1.01 -15.97
C ASP A 109 16.64 1.92 -14.90
N CYS A 110 17.39 1.32 -13.97
CA CYS A 110 18.11 2.02 -12.90
C CYS A 110 19.63 1.92 -13.09
N THR A 111 20.12 1.52 -14.27
CA THR A 111 21.55 1.32 -14.53
C THR A 111 22.38 2.56 -14.18
N GLU A 112 22.01 3.73 -14.71
CA GLU A 112 22.73 4.98 -14.43
C GLU A 112 22.68 5.36 -12.93
N ARG A 113 21.52 5.15 -12.29
CA ARG A 113 21.31 5.43 -10.87
C ARG A 113 22.21 4.59 -9.98
N LEU A 114 22.49 3.36 -10.39
CA LEU A 114 23.24 2.37 -9.62
C LEU A 114 24.73 2.28 -10.04
N ALA A 115 25.13 2.95 -11.12
CA ALA A 115 26.44 2.77 -11.74
C ALA A 115 27.63 3.14 -10.86
N HIS A 116 27.45 4.11 -9.95
CA HIS A 116 28.50 4.59 -9.05
C HIS A 116 28.66 3.76 -7.78
N LEU A 117 27.75 2.82 -7.52
CA LEU A 117 27.76 2.00 -6.33
C LEU A 117 28.62 0.75 -6.54
N GLU A 118 29.34 0.34 -5.50
CA GLU A 118 30.09 -0.91 -5.54
C GLU A 118 29.15 -2.09 -5.77
N SER A 119 29.52 -2.99 -6.68
CA SER A 119 28.71 -4.15 -7.02
C SER A 119 29.50 -5.44 -7.11
N MET A 120 28.83 -6.55 -6.80
CA MET A 120 29.32 -7.90 -7.03
C MET A 120 28.26 -8.76 -7.68
N GLN A 121 28.70 -9.84 -8.32
CA GLN A 121 27.84 -10.84 -8.92
C GLN A 121 27.92 -12.14 -8.12
N VAL A 122 26.78 -12.78 -7.90
CA VAL A 122 26.66 -14.07 -7.23
C VAL A 122 25.85 -15.01 -8.10
N ASP A 123 26.43 -16.15 -8.45
CA ASP A 123 25.68 -17.27 -9.03
C ASP A 123 25.15 -18.15 -7.88
N PRO A 124 23.84 -18.09 -7.54
CA PRO A 124 23.32 -18.79 -6.37
C PRO A 124 23.26 -20.31 -6.57
N ILE A 125 23.57 -21.05 -5.51
CA ILE A 125 23.34 -22.50 -5.44
C ILE A 125 21.83 -22.72 -5.40
N THR A 126 21.29 -23.22 -6.51
CA THR A 126 19.84 -23.25 -6.76
C THR A 126 19.26 -24.65 -6.56
N THR A 127 18.22 -24.76 -5.73
CA THR A 127 17.40 -25.97 -5.60
C THR A 127 15.93 -25.63 -5.79
N ARG A 128 15.36 -25.98 -6.94
CA ARG A 128 14.01 -25.56 -7.37
C ARG A 128 13.87 -24.03 -7.37
N PHE A 129 13.24 -23.45 -6.36
CA PHE A 129 13.03 -22.01 -6.18
C PHE A 129 13.87 -21.45 -5.03
N VAL A 130 14.67 -22.28 -4.37
CA VAL A 130 15.52 -21.88 -3.25
C VAL A 130 16.88 -21.47 -3.77
N HIS A 131 17.35 -20.29 -3.37
CA HIS A 131 18.68 -19.77 -3.62
C HIS A 131 19.47 -19.76 -2.30
N ARG A 132 20.62 -20.42 -2.29
CA ARG A 132 21.66 -20.28 -1.27
C ARG A 132 22.87 -19.59 -1.89
N PHE A 133 23.63 -18.88 -1.08
CA PHE A 133 24.83 -18.20 -1.55
C PHE A 133 26.06 -19.10 -1.26
N PRO A 134 27.03 -19.16 -2.18
CA PRO A 134 28.34 -19.76 -1.91
C PRO A 134 29.05 -19.08 -0.72
N ASP A 135 29.90 -19.83 -0.01
CA ASP A 135 30.56 -19.34 1.21
C ASP A 135 31.47 -18.12 0.96
N ASP A 136 32.20 -18.11 -0.17
CA ASP A 136 33.04 -16.97 -0.57
C ASP A 136 32.22 -15.69 -0.82
N ALA A 137 31.00 -15.83 -1.35
CA ALA A 137 30.10 -14.71 -1.52
C ALA A 137 29.57 -14.20 -0.16
N ILE A 138 29.31 -15.11 0.79
CA ILE A 138 28.89 -14.74 2.15
C ILE A 138 30.01 -13.98 2.87
N GLU A 139 31.24 -14.45 2.80
CA GLU A 139 32.40 -13.79 3.42
C GLU A 139 32.56 -12.35 2.90
N ARG A 140 32.55 -12.15 1.57
CA ARG A 140 32.63 -10.82 0.95
C ARG A 140 31.49 -9.89 1.36
N ILE A 141 30.28 -10.43 1.54
CA ILE A 141 29.14 -9.64 2.03
C ILE A 141 29.35 -9.25 3.51
N ARG A 142 29.84 -10.17 4.35
CA ARG A 142 30.13 -9.92 5.77
C ARG A 142 31.26 -8.89 5.95
N GLU A 143 32.27 -8.87 5.08
CA GLU A 143 33.35 -7.87 5.07
C GLU A 143 32.83 -6.44 4.92
N LYS A 144 31.71 -6.25 4.22
CA LYS A 144 31.05 -4.95 4.09
C LYS A 144 30.37 -4.49 5.38
N LYS A 145 30.23 -5.33 6.42
CA LYS A 145 29.62 -4.99 7.71
C LYS A 145 28.30 -4.23 7.54
N LEU A 146 27.42 -4.78 6.71
CA LEU A 146 26.12 -4.20 6.42
C LEU A 146 25.21 -4.28 7.64
N ASP A 147 24.42 -3.23 7.86
CA ASP A 147 23.36 -3.22 8.86
C ASP A 147 22.14 -3.99 8.34
N VAL A 148 21.74 -3.74 7.09
CA VAL A 148 20.54 -4.35 6.48
C VAL A 148 20.83 -4.78 5.04
N LEU A 149 20.37 -5.98 4.66
CA LEU A 149 20.25 -6.41 3.27
C LEU A 149 18.81 -6.27 2.80
N ILE A 150 18.56 -5.60 1.68
CA ILE A 150 17.22 -5.43 1.10
C ILE A 150 17.06 -6.34 -0.11
N ARG A 151 16.02 -7.17 -0.10
CA ARG A 151 15.75 -8.11 -1.20
C ARG A 151 14.72 -7.57 -2.20
N PHE A 152 15.19 -7.24 -3.41
CA PHE A 152 14.34 -6.99 -4.59
C PHE A 152 14.48 -8.05 -5.68
N GLY A 153 15.59 -8.79 -5.71
CA GLY A 153 15.83 -9.93 -6.59
C GLY A 153 16.04 -11.23 -5.82
N PHE A 154 16.54 -12.24 -6.53
CA PHE A 154 16.69 -13.60 -6.03
C PHE A 154 15.34 -14.25 -5.66
N ASN A 155 15.31 -15.58 -5.68
CA ASN A 155 14.11 -16.33 -5.33
C ASN A 155 14.03 -16.53 -3.80
N ILE A 156 13.60 -17.70 -3.32
CA ILE A 156 13.50 -17.97 -1.89
C ILE A 156 14.90 -18.09 -1.29
N LEU A 157 15.32 -17.14 -0.47
CA LEU A 157 16.61 -17.16 0.21
C LEU A 157 16.62 -18.14 1.38
N ARG A 158 17.70 -18.90 1.53
CA ARG A 158 17.99 -19.78 2.69
C ARG A 158 19.47 -19.80 2.99
N GLY A 159 19.82 -20.25 4.19
CA GLY A 159 21.20 -20.38 4.65
C GLY A 159 21.79 -19.05 5.15
N GLU A 160 23.12 -19.01 5.19
CA GLU A 160 23.88 -17.96 5.90
C GLU A 160 23.60 -16.52 5.44
N ILE A 161 23.13 -16.34 4.20
CA ILE A 161 22.76 -15.03 3.66
C ILE A 161 21.72 -14.32 4.53
N LEU A 162 20.80 -15.06 5.16
CA LEU A 162 19.76 -14.50 6.03
C LEU A 162 20.33 -13.78 7.25
N THR A 163 21.57 -14.10 7.62
CA THR A 163 22.30 -13.57 8.79
C THR A 163 23.57 -12.82 8.41
N ALA A 164 23.80 -12.54 7.13
CA ALA A 164 25.04 -11.92 6.65
C ALA A 164 25.11 -10.40 6.97
N ALA A 165 23.97 -9.76 7.23
CA ALA A 165 23.87 -8.39 7.72
C ALA A 165 23.39 -8.36 9.18
N ARG A 166 23.77 -7.31 9.92
CA ARG A 166 23.54 -7.18 11.36
C ARG A 166 22.07 -7.36 11.76
N TYR A 167 21.16 -6.79 10.99
CA TYR A 167 19.71 -6.85 11.22
C TYR A 167 18.99 -7.68 10.15
N GLY A 168 19.74 -8.58 9.49
CA GLY A 168 19.24 -9.59 8.57
C GLY A 168 18.82 -9.05 7.19
N VAL A 169 18.04 -9.87 6.48
CA VAL A 169 17.52 -9.56 5.14
C VAL A 169 16.08 -9.08 5.24
N TRP A 170 15.83 -7.83 4.85
CA TRP A 170 14.51 -7.22 4.82
C TRP A 170 13.88 -7.42 3.44
N SER A 171 12.62 -7.83 3.40
CA SER A 171 11.91 -8.13 2.17
C SER A 171 10.43 -7.81 2.28
N TYR A 172 9.86 -7.40 1.16
CA TYR A 172 8.43 -7.20 1.02
C TYR A 172 7.71 -8.52 0.74
N HIS A 173 6.50 -8.63 1.28
CA HIS A 173 5.51 -9.59 0.81
C HIS A 173 4.21 -8.86 0.48
N HIS A 174 3.69 -9.15 -0.71
CA HIS A 174 2.53 -8.47 -1.29
C HIS A 174 1.27 -9.30 -1.09
N GLY A 175 0.86 -9.35 0.17
CA GLY A 175 -0.35 -9.99 0.67
C GLY A 175 -0.39 -9.83 2.20
N ASP A 176 -1.58 -9.99 2.81
CA ASP A 176 -1.64 -10.13 4.26
C ASP A 176 -1.11 -11.52 4.63
N ASN A 177 0.04 -11.59 5.31
CA ASN A 177 0.66 -12.87 5.67
C ASN A 177 -0.18 -13.73 6.64
N ASP A 178 -1.23 -13.17 7.24
CA ASP A 178 -2.18 -13.93 8.06
C ASP A 178 -3.17 -14.72 7.20
N TYR A 179 -3.39 -14.35 5.94
CA TYR A 179 -4.40 -14.94 5.06
C TYR A 179 -3.86 -15.40 3.69
N TYR A 180 -2.91 -14.68 3.11
CA TYR A 180 -2.42 -14.86 1.75
C TYR A 180 -0.89 -14.91 1.72
N ARG A 181 -0.33 -16.12 1.75
CA ARG A 181 1.11 -16.39 1.54
C ARG A 181 1.35 -16.97 0.16
N GLY A 182 2.48 -16.67 -0.49
CA GLY A 182 2.75 -17.06 -1.88
C GLY A 182 2.14 -16.10 -2.92
N GLY A 183 1.61 -16.62 -4.02
CA GLY A 183 1.12 -15.81 -5.15
C GLY A 183 -0.19 -16.32 -5.77
N ALA A 184 -0.79 -15.64 -6.74
CA ALA A 184 -0.42 -14.32 -7.27
C ALA A 184 -0.94 -13.21 -6.35
N ALA A 185 -0.07 -12.25 -6.01
CA ALA A 185 -0.38 -11.12 -5.14
C ALA A 185 -1.66 -10.38 -5.56
N TYR A 186 -2.54 -10.09 -4.61
CA TYR A 186 -3.79 -9.33 -4.76
C TYR A 186 -4.86 -9.95 -5.67
N PHE A 187 -4.62 -11.13 -6.24
CA PHE A 187 -5.63 -11.82 -7.04
C PHE A 187 -6.59 -12.63 -6.16
N TRP A 188 -6.05 -13.32 -5.16
CA TRP A 188 -6.82 -14.23 -4.32
C TRP A 188 -7.82 -13.49 -3.44
N GLU A 189 -7.46 -12.29 -3.01
CA GLU A 189 -8.32 -11.34 -2.30
C GLU A 189 -9.56 -11.00 -3.16
N VAL A 190 -9.34 -10.67 -4.44
CA VAL A 190 -10.42 -10.38 -5.40
C VAL A 190 -11.27 -11.62 -5.67
N LEU A 191 -10.63 -12.79 -5.86
CA LEU A 191 -11.33 -14.04 -6.13
C LEU A 191 -12.19 -14.48 -4.96
N GLU A 192 -11.67 -14.36 -3.75
CA GLU A 192 -12.33 -14.80 -2.52
C GLU A 192 -13.26 -13.76 -1.91
N GLY A 193 -13.34 -12.56 -2.50
CA GLY A 193 -14.20 -11.47 -2.03
C GLY A 193 -13.74 -10.87 -0.69
N ASN A 194 -12.44 -10.95 -0.38
CA ASN A 194 -11.90 -10.29 0.80
C ASN A 194 -11.90 -8.76 0.54
N PRO A 195 -12.49 -7.95 1.41
CA PRO A 195 -12.51 -6.49 1.24
C PRO A 195 -11.15 -5.83 1.54
N VAL A 196 -10.16 -6.59 2.01
CA VAL A 196 -8.86 -6.07 2.43
C VAL A 196 -7.72 -6.82 1.75
N SER A 197 -6.78 -6.05 1.18
CA SER A 197 -5.49 -6.48 0.66
C SER A 197 -4.41 -6.04 1.64
N GLY A 198 -3.43 -6.90 1.92
CA GLY A 198 -2.30 -6.56 2.80
C GLY A 198 -0.99 -6.39 2.05
N ALA A 199 -0.07 -5.61 2.61
CA ALA A 199 1.34 -5.66 2.25
C ALA A 199 2.16 -5.62 3.53
N ILE A 200 3.28 -6.34 3.56
CA ILE A 200 4.16 -6.38 4.72
C ILE A 200 5.62 -6.12 4.36
N LEU A 201 6.34 -5.55 5.31
CA LEU A 201 7.79 -5.56 5.37
C LEU A 201 8.22 -6.52 6.48
N GLN A 202 9.11 -7.46 6.17
CA GLN A 202 9.56 -8.48 7.13
C GLN A 202 11.07 -8.69 7.08
N VAL A 203 11.64 -9.15 8.20
CA VAL A 203 12.96 -9.78 8.23
C VAL A 203 12.79 -11.26 7.90
N LEU A 204 13.46 -11.71 6.84
CA LEU A 204 13.38 -13.07 6.35
C LEU A 204 13.98 -14.07 7.36
N THR A 205 13.37 -15.25 7.38
CA THR A 205 13.86 -16.42 8.13
C THR A 205 13.89 -17.62 7.17
N GLU A 206 14.25 -18.81 7.66
CA GLU A 206 14.15 -20.06 6.88
C GLU A 206 12.72 -20.40 6.43
N ALA A 207 11.71 -19.82 7.07
CA ALA A 207 10.30 -20.03 6.74
C ALA A 207 9.79 -19.01 5.71
N LEU A 208 9.14 -19.50 4.66
CA LEU A 208 8.58 -18.68 3.58
C LEU A 208 7.39 -17.83 4.08
N ASP A 209 7.44 -16.52 3.84
CA ASP A 209 6.41 -15.53 4.21
C ASP A 209 5.96 -15.60 5.68
N ALA A 210 6.89 -16.01 6.54
CA ALA A 210 6.70 -16.16 7.98
C ALA A 210 7.86 -15.54 8.76
N GLY A 211 8.46 -14.49 8.20
CA GLY A 211 9.50 -13.70 8.85
C GLY A 211 8.95 -12.84 9.99
N LYS A 212 9.85 -12.11 10.66
CA LYS A 212 9.46 -11.10 11.65
C LYS A 212 8.87 -9.90 10.92
N VAL A 213 7.57 -9.66 11.06
CA VAL A 213 6.87 -8.59 10.34
C VAL A 213 7.14 -7.24 11.02
N LEU A 214 7.91 -6.39 10.37
CA LEU A 214 8.27 -5.05 10.87
C LEU A 214 7.14 -4.05 10.69
N TYR A 215 6.39 -4.16 9.59
CA TYR A 215 5.27 -3.29 9.27
C TYR A 215 4.22 -4.06 8.46
N LYS A 216 2.93 -3.79 8.71
CA LYS A 216 1.79 -4.32 7.95
C LYS A 216 0.86 -3.18 7.57
N GLY A 217 0.64 -2.99 6.27
CA GLY A 217 -0.39 -2.09 5.75
C GLY A 217 -1.58 -2.88 5.23
N LEU A 218 -2.78 -2.36 5.48
CA LEU A 218 -4.04 -2.90 4.99
C LEU A 218 -4.69 -1.87 4.05
N PHE A 219 -5.19 -2.34 2.92
CA PHE A 219 -5.71 -1.52 1.83
C PHE A 219 -7.04 -2.07 1.35
N ALA A 220 -7.91 -1.22 0.84
CA ALA A 220 -9.20 -1.65 0.34
C ALA A 220 -9.05 -2.49 -0.94
N THR A 221 -9.62 -3.69 -0.93
CA THR A 221 -9.79 -4.49 -2.15
C THR A 221 -11.06 -4.03 -2.87
N HIS A 222 -10.88 -3.49 -4.06
CA HIS A 222 -11.94 -3.13 -4.96
C HIS A 222 -12.57 -4.40 -5.55
N ALA A 223 -13.85 -4.62 -5.24
CA ALA A 223 -14.65 -5.66 -5.89
C ALA A 223 -14.69 -5.47 -7.41
N GLY A 224 -14.63 -6.57 -8.16
CA GLY A 224 -14.72 -6.54 -9.62
C GLY A 224 -13.83 -7.58 -10.28
N PHE A 225 -13.38 -7.27 -11.49
CA PHE A 225 -12.61 -8.18 -12.33
C PHE A 225 -11.11 -7.85 -12.38
N SER A 226 -10.65 -6.73 -11.83
CA SER A 226 -9.27 -6.27 -12.08
C SER A 226 -8.35 -6.53 -10.89
N GLN A 227 -7.35 -7.40 -11.09
CA GLN A 227 -6.22 -7.57 -10.18
C GLN A 227 -5.28 -6.36 -10.28
N VAL A 228 -5.07 -5.84 -11.50
CA VAL A 228 -4.17 -4.70 -11.73
C VAL A 228 -4.65 -3.46 -10.98
N ARG A 229 -5.96 -3.19 -10.92
CA ARG A 229 -6.47 -2.10 -10.08
C ARG A 229 -6.16 -2.32 -8.59
N ASN A 230 -6.27 -3.57 -8.12
CA ASN A 230 -6.10 -3.94 -6.72
C ASN A 230 -4.66 -4.01 -6.24
N ARG A 231 -3.69 -3.98 -7.16
CA ARG A 231 -2.27 -3.94 -6.78
C ARG A 231 -1.73 -2.50 -6.63
N VAL A 232 -2.29 -1.52 -7.32
CA VAL A 232 -1.77 -0.14 -7.37
C VAL A 232 -1.59 0.43 -5.96
N GLN A 233 -2.68 0.54 -5.20
CA GLN A 233 -2.65 1.15 -3.87
C GLN A 233 -1.76 0.39 -2.88
N PRO A 234 -1.82 -0.95 -2.75
CA PRO A 234 -0.90 -1.67 -1.85
C PRO A 234 0.58 -1.53 -2.19
N TYR A 235 0.97 -1.56 -3.47
CA TYR A 235 2.38 -1.43 -3.85
C TYR A 235 2.91 -0.03 -3.52
N TRP A 236 2.20 1.03 -3.91
CA TRP A 236 2.60 2.41 -3.63
C TRP A 236 2.50 2.74 -2.14
N GLY A 237 1.45 2.28 -1.46
CA GLY A 237 1.33 2.46 -0.01
C GLY A 237 2.46 1.79 0.78
N ALA A 238 2.99 0.67 0.29
CA ALA A 238 4.07 -0.07 0.93
C ALA A 238 5.48 0.47 0.64
N SER A 239 5.67 1.32 -0.39
CA SER A 239 7.00 1.81 -0.76
C SER A 239 7.66 2.66 0.34
N THR A 240 6.87 3.21 1.26
CA THR A 240 7.36 3.98 2.41
C THR A 240 7.70 3.12 3.63
N PHE A 241 7.32 1.83 3.68
CA PHE A 241 7.53 1.00 4.88
C PHE A 241 9.02 0.84 5.20
N MET A 242 9.85 0.67 4.15
CA MET A 242 11.29 0.52 4.29
C MET A 242 11.90 1.74 4.98
N ILE A 243 11.66 2.93 4.42
CA ILE A 243 12.30 4.15 4.92
C ILE A 243 11.83 4.50 6.34
N GLN A 244 10.54 4.27 6.65
CA GLN A 244 10.03 4.45 8.01
C GLN A 244 10.78 3.56 9.02
N LYS A 245 10.98 2.28 8.69
CA LYS A 245 11.63 1.32 9.59
C LYS A 245 13.14 1.50 9.67
N LEU A 246 13.80 1.90 8.58
CA LEU A 246 15.21 2.29 8.62
C LEU A 246 15.42 3.54 9.47
N ARG A 247 14.52 4.53 9.38
CA ARG A 247 14.57 5.73 10.22
C ARG A 247 14.39 5.40 11.70
N GLU A 248 13.41 4.56 12.04
CA GLU A 248 13.23 4.06 13.42
C GLU A 248 14.49 3.33 13.92
N LEU A 249 15.09 2.49 13.06
CA LEU A 249 16.31 1.75 13.37
C LEU A 249 17.48 2.71 13.65
N HIS A 250 17.70 3.70 12.79
CA HIS A 250 18.76 4.69 12.98
C HIS A 250 18.51 5.51 14.25
N ALA A 251 17.32 6.09 14.39
CA ALA A 251 17.00 6.98 15.50
C ALA A 251 17.00 6.26 16.86
N HIS A 252 16.36 5.11 16.95
CA HIS A 252 16.01 4.47 18.23
C HIS A 252 16.69 3.10 18.46
N GLY A 253 17.32 2.52 17.44
CA GLY A 253 17.98 1.23 17.52
C GLY A 253 17.05 0.03 17.35
N TRP A 254 17.65 -1.15 17.23
CA TRP A 254 16.94 -2.39 16.90
C TRP A 254 15.89 -2.80 17.95
N ASP A 255 16.19 -2.64 19.25
CA ASP A 255 15.25 -2.99 20.33
C ASP A 255 13.94 -2.19 20.24
N HIS A 256 13.98 -0.97 19.70
CA HIS A 256 12.77 -0.20 19.43
C HIS A 256 11.99 -0.79 18.26
N VAL A 257 12.66 -1.05 17.13
CA VAL A 257 12.04 -1.63 15.93
C VAL A 257 11.43 -3.00 16.23
N GLU A 258 12.13 -3.85 16.98
CA GLU A 258 11.67 -5.18 17.35
C GLU A 258 10.46 -5.16 18.29
N ARG A 259 10.47 -4.30 19.32
CA ARG A 259 9.33 -4.17 20.24
C ARG A 259 8.07 -3.66 19.53
N ASN A 260 8.23 -2.85 18.49
CA ASN A 260 7.14 -2.29 17.69
C ASN A 260 6.80 -3.14 16.45
N ALA A 261 7.42 -4.32 16.29
CA ALA A 261 7.08 -5.24 15.22
C ALA A 261 5.65 -5.79 15.39
N VAL A 262 5.03 -6.16 14.27
CA VAL A 262 3.68 -6.73 14.26
C VAL A 262 3.72 -8.10 14.93
N LYS A 263 2.89 -8.27 15.96
CA LYS A 263 2.79 -9.53 16.70
C LYS A 263 2.35 -10.66 15.76
N PRO A 264 3.01 -11.83 15.77
CA PRO A 264 2.59 -12.97 14.96
C PRO A 264 1.16 -13.37 15.28
N ALA A 265 0.34 -13.55 14.25
CA ALA A 265 -0.99 -14.12 14.35
C ALA A 265 -1.02 -15.54 13.74
N PRO A 266 -1.91 -16.44 14.22
CA PRO A 266 -2.14 -17.71 13.56
C PRO A 266 -2.56 -17.51 12.11
N TYR A 267 -2.08 -18.38 11.22
CA TYR A 267 -2.46 -18.35 9.83
C TYR A 267 -3.92 -18.79 9.65
N ARG A 268 -4.70 -17.97 8.92
CA ARG A 268 -6.14 -18.10 8.69
C ARG A 268 -6.51 -18.20 7.21
N GLY A 269 -5.53 -18.36 6.33
CA GLY A 269 -5.76 -18.50 4.89
C GLY A 269 -6.43 -19.83 4.53
N LYS A 270 -7.21 -19.83 3.43
CA LYS A 270 -7.90 -21.05 2.95
C LYS A 270 -6.96 -22.08 2.34
N LYS A 271 -5.73 -21.68 1.99
CA LYS A 271 -4.69 -22.53 1.41
C LYS A 271 -3.41 -22.40 2.20
N LYS A 272 -2.65 -23.49 2.35
CA LYS A 272 -1.35 -23.45 3.05
C LYS A 272 -0.37 -22.44 2.43
N ILE A 273 -0.23 -22.47 1.10
CA ILE A 273 0.50 -21.50 0.29
C ILE A 273 -0.29 -21.33 -1.01
N TYR A 274 -0.56 -20.09 -1.38
CA TYR A 274 -1.23 -19.75 -2.62
C TYR A 274 -0.27 -19.84 -3.80
N SER A 275 -0.79 -20.34 -4.92
CA SER A 275 -0.12 -20.39 -6.22
C SER A 275 -1.00 -19.75 -7.28
N MET A 276 -0.58 -19.79 -8.55
CA MET A 276 -1.46 -19.42 -9.66
C MET A 276 -2.78 -20.20 -9.60
N PRO A 277 -3.94 -19.54 -9.81
CA PRO A 277 -5.24 -20.18 -9.77
C PRO A 277 -5.39 -21.18 -10.92
N SER A 278 -6.06 -22.28 -10.62
CA SER A 278 -6.43 -23.27 -11.63
C SER A 278 -7.55 -22.76 -12.53
N ASN A 279 -7.68 -23.37 -13.72
CA ASN A 279 -8.79 -23.05 -14.63
C ASN A 279 -10.17 -23.25 -13.97
N VAL A 280 -10.31 -24.22 -13.07
CA VAL A 280 -11.58 -24.46 -12.34
C VAL A 280 -11.90 -23.30 -11.40
N GLU A 281 -10.91 -22.81 -10.66
CA GLU A 281 -11.07 -21.65 -9.77
C GLU A 281 -11.38 -20.38 -10.56
N MET A 282 -10.72 -20.19 -11.71
CA MET A 282 -11.02 -19.09 -12.63
C MET A 282 -12.47 -19.14 -13.13
N LEU A 283 -12.96 -20.31 -13.55
CA LEU A 283 -14.33 -20.47 -14.05
C LEU A 283 -15.36 -20.23 -12.94
N ARG A 284 -15.15 -20.80 -11.75
CA ARG A 284 -16.02 -20.59 -10.58
C ARG A 284 -16.13 -19.13 -10.18
N TRP A 285 -15.07 -18.35 -10.39
CA TRP A 285 -15.05 -16.92 -10.10
C TRP A 285 -15.64 -16.07 -11.25
N LEU A 286 -15.21 -16.28 -12.50
CA LEU A 286 -15.59 -15.44 -13.63
C LEU A 286 -17.05 -15.61 -14.04
N VAL A 287 -17.59 -16.83 -14.04
CA VAL A 287 -18.93 -17.11 -14.57
C VAL A 287 -20.02 -16.37 -13.80
N PRO A 288 -20.10 -16.43 -12.45
CA PRO A 288 -21.12 -15.70 -11.69
C PRO A 288 -20.98 -14.18 -11.85
N LEU A 289 -19.75 -13.67 -11.94
CA LEU A 289 -19.51 -12.23 -12.09
C LEU A 289 -20.01 -11.72 -13.45
N LEU A 290 -19.79 -12.48 -14.53
CA LEU A 290 -20.26 -12.13 -15.87
C LEU A 290 -21.79 -12.18 -15.93
N ILE A 291 -22.41 -13.25 -15.41
CA ILE A 291 -23.87 -13.39 -15.34
C ILE A 291 -24.47 -12.23 -14.53
N GLY A 292 -23.93 -11.98 -13.34
CA GLY A 292 -24.40 -10.90 -12.46
C GLY A 292 -24.21 -9.51 -13.08
N LYS A 293 -23.16 -9.27 -13.87
CA LYS A 293 -22.97 -8.01 -14.59
C LYS A 293 -24.05 -7.81 -15.67
N THR A 294 -24.39 -8.85 -16.41
CA THR A 294 -25.45 -8.81 -17.44
C THR A 294 -26.82 -8.59 -16.81
N LEU A 295 -27.16 -9.36 -15.76
CA LEU A 295 -28.44 -9.20 -15.04
C LEU A 295 -28.56 -7.83 -14.39
N ARG A 296 -27.50 -7.32 -13.73
CA ARG A 296 -27.50 -5.98 -13.13
C ARG A 296 -27.65 -4.86 -14.14
N ARG A 297 -27.20 -5.03 -15.40
CA ARG A 297 -27.46 -4.03 -16.44
C ARG A 297 -28.94 -3.94 -16.80
N LEU A 298 -29.67 -5.05 -16.71
CA LEU A 298 -31.09 -5.13 -17.08
C LEU A 298 -32.02 -4.64 -15.96
N VAL A 299 -31.59 -4.71 -14.69
CA VAL A 299 -32.45 -4.40 -13.51
C VAL A 299 -31.96 -3.16 -12.76
N ARG A 300 -31.04 -2.38 -13.32
CA ARG A 300 -30.40 -1.25 -12.61
C ARG A 300 -31.38 -0.09 -12.42
N ARG A 301 -31.90 0.06 -11.21
CA ARG A 301 -32.38 1.37 -10.71
C ARG A 301 -31.16 2.19 -10.27
N PRO A 302 -31.13 3.51 -10.49
CA PRO A 302 -30.08 4.36 -9.95
C PRO A 302 -30.15 4.31 -8.41
N MET A 303 -29.23 3.58 -7.79
CA MET A 303 -29.02 3.65 -6.35
C MET A 303 -28.19 4.90 -6.06
N ILE A 304 -28.78 5.85 -5.34
CA ILE A 304 -28.03 6.96 -4.75
C ILE A 304 -27.33 6.43 -3.50
N ARG A 305 -26.03 6.65 -3.39
CA ARG A 305 -25.32 6.44 -2.12
C ARG A 305 -25.65 7.62 -1.22
N HIS A 306 -26.29 7.36 -0.09
CA HIS A 306 -26.68 8.37 0.88
C HIS A 306 -25.88 8.18 2.16
N TRP A 307 -24.92 9.07 2.38
CA TRP A 307 -24.13 9.11 3.60
C TRP A 307 -24.88 9.84 4.71
N ARG A 308 -24.63 9.45 5.96
CA ARG A 308 -25.23 10.08 7.14
C ARG A 308 -24.19 10.16 8.24
N ILE A 309 -24.27 11.21 9.04
CA ILE A 309 -23.49 11.36 10.26
C ILE A 309 -24.28 10.74 11.40
N ALA A 310 -23.59 10.06 12.32
CA ALA A 310 -24.15 9.65 13.60
C ALA A 310 -23.34 10.28 14.73
N VAL A 311 -24.03 10.86 15.72
CA VAL A 311 -23.41 11.53 16.86
C VAL A 311 -23.65 10.71 18.12
N ARG A 312 -22.62 10.61 18.96
CA ARG A 312 -22.69 10.00 20.29
C ARG A 312 -21.85 10.82 21.26
N VAL A 313 -22.40 11.09 22.44
CA VAL A 313 -21.77 11.90 23.50
C VAL A 313 -21.76 11.12 24.80
N GLY A 314 -20.71 11.29 25.61
CA GLY A 314 -20.62 10.68 26.96
C GLY A 314 -20.36 9.18 26.98
N ALA A 315 -20.10 8.56 25.82
CA ALA A 315 -19.71 7.16 25.72
C ALA A 315 -18.19 7.01 25.53
N PRO A 316 -17.59 5.89 25.96
CA PRO A 316 -16.20 5.61 25.66
C PRO A 316 -15.91 5.71 24.14
N PRO A 317 -14.72 6.22 23.75
CA PRO A 317 -14.28 6.16 22.36
C PRO A 317 -14.36 4.72 21.88
N ILE A 318 -14.75 4.49 20.62
CA ILE A 318 -14.71 3.15 20.06
C ILE A 318 -13.23 2.76 19.97
N PRO A 319 -12.74 1.80 20.79
CA PRO A 319 -11.36 1.40 20.71
C PRO A 319 -11.11 0.69 19.38
N ASN A 320 -9.88 0.75 18.88
CA ASN A 320 -9.37 -0.21 17.91
C ASN A 320 -9.23 -1.58 18.60
N SER A 321 -10.35 -2.17 19.03
CA SER A 321 -10.45 -3.46 19.71
C SER A 321 -10.81 -4.55 18.70
N THR A 322 -10.45 -5.78 19.04
CA THR A 322 -10.89 -7.01 18.35
C THR A 322 -12.35 -7.38 18.62
N SER A 323 -13.00 -6.76 19.60
CA SER A 323 -14.44 -6.94 19.88
C SER A 323 -15.29 -6.03 18.99
N LEU A 324 -16.50 -6.49 18.62
CA LEU A 324 -17.46 -5.63 17.93
C LEU A 324 -17.69 -4.35 18.76
N PRO A 325 -17.63 -3.16 18.13
CA PRO A 325 -17.80 -1.91 18.84
C PRO A 325 -19.25 -1.80 19.32
N ASP A 326 -19.45 -1.30 20.54
CA ASP A 326 -20.78 -0.91 20.99
C ASP A 326 -21.26 0.27 20.13
N MET A 327 -22.31 0.03 19.36
CA MET A 327 -22.96 1.02 18.49
C MET A 327 -24.21 1.64 19.14
N SER A 328 -24.47 1.36 20.41
CA SER A 328 -25.55 2.00 21.16
C SER A 328 -25.26 3.49 21.42
N GLY A 329 -26.32 4.27 21.63
CA GLY A 329 -26.23 5.71 21.94
C GLY A 329 -25.89 6.62 20.75
N PHE A 330 -25.77 6.09 19.54
CA PHE A 330 -25.63 6.90 18.33
C PHE A 330 -26.99 7.43 17.86
N HIS A 331 -27.02 8.73 17.56
CA HIS A 331 -28.16 9.40 16.96
C HIS A 331 -27.81 9.80 15.53
N TRP A 332 -28.60 9.31 14.57
CA TRP A 332 -28.45 9.69 13.18
C TRP A 332 -28.86 11.15 12.95
N VAL A 333 -28.05 11.86 12.18
CA VAL A 333 -28.33 13.20 11.70
C VAL A 333 -28.91 13.09 10.29
N ASP A 334 -30.04 13.74 10.06
CA ASP A 334 -30.65 13.86 8.74
C ASP A 334 -30.15 15.11 8.03
N SER A 335 -29.78 14.97 6.77
CA SER A 335 -29.53 16.08 5.87
C SER A 335 -30.85 16.59 5.27
N PRO A 336 -30.88 17.83 4.75
CA PRO A 336 -31.96 18.32 3.92
C PRO A 336 -32.23 17.37 2.74
N LYS A 337 -33.48 17.33 2.28
CA LYS A 337 -33.85 16.55 1.10
C LYS A 337 -33.03 17.02 -0.09
N GLY A 338 -32.42 16.08 -0.80
CA GLY A 338 -31.52 16.40 -1.92
C GLY A 338 -30.05 16.45 -1.52
N HIS A 339 -29.74 16.29 -0.24
CA HIS A 339 -28.36 16.36 0.27
C HIS A 339 -27.94 15.08 1.00
N PHE A 340 -26.64 14.90 1.20
CA PHE A 340 -26.10 14.01 2.24
C PHE A 340 -25.01 14.72 3.05
N TYR A 341 -24.79 14.23 4.28
CA TYR A 341 -23.68 14.66 5.13
C TYR A 341 -22.63 13.56 5.27
N ALA A 342 -21.36 13.91 5.05
CA ALA A 342 -20.23 12.98 5.09
C ALA A 342 -18.99 13.59 5.74
N ASP A 343 -17.98 12.75 5.96
CA ASP A 343 -16.65 13.13 6.45
C ASP A 343 -16.63 14.05 7.69
N PRO A 344 -17.26 13.64 8.81
CA PRO A 344 -17.30 14.47 10.01
C PRO A 344 -15.92 14.61 10.66
N PHE A 345 -15.54 15.85 10.97
CA PHE A 345 -14.39 16.23 11.79
C PHE A 345 -14.86 16.99 13.03
N VAL A 346 -14.65 16.38 14.20
CA VAL A 346 -15.03 16.96 15.48
C VAL A 346 -13.87 17.77 16.05
N VAL A 347 -14.14 18.98 16.51
CA VAL A 347 -13.18 19.82 17.25
C VAL A 347 -13.83 20.39 18.51
N GLU A 348 -13.01 20.65 19.52
CA GLU A 348 -13.43 21.33 20.74
C GLU A 348 -12.84 22.75 20.78
N ALA A 349 -13.70 23.74 20.99
CA ALA A 349 -13.34 25.15 21.13
C ALA A 349 -14.20 25.80 22.20
N ASP A 350 -13.57 26.46 23.19
CA ASP A 350 -14.23 27.15 24.30
C ASP A 350 -15.27 26.28 25.05
N GLY A 351 -14.93 24.99 25.27
CA GLY A 351 -15.80 24.01 25.92
C GLY A 351 -17.00 23.56 25.09
N LYS A 352 -17.08 23.97 23.82
CA LYS A 352 -18.12 23.55 22.86
C LYS A 352 -17.55 22.60 21.83
N HIS A 353 -18.39 21.68 21.38
CA HIS A 353 -18.04 20.71 20.35
C HIS A 353 -18.63 21.17 19.02
N TRP A 354 -17.78 21.29 18.01
CA TRP A 354 -18.15 21.61 16.63
C TRP A 354 -17.84 20.44 15.72
N VAL A 355 -18.72 20.19 14.76
CA VAL A 355 -18.49 19.18 13.72
C VAL A 355 -18.48 19.89 12.38
N TYR A 356 -17.36 19.76 11.67
CA TYR A 356 -17.21 20.15 10.28
C TYR A 356 -17.47 18.93 9.40
N PHE A 357 -18.18 19.09 8.29
CA PHE A 357 -18.56 17.98 7.42
C PHE A 357 -18.82 18.44 6.00
N GLU A 358 -18.75 17.49 5.07
CA GLU A 358 -19.20 17.69 3.70
C GLU A 358 -20.73 17.74 3.67
N ASP A 359 -21.27 18.82 3.09
CA ASP A 359 -22.66 18.93 2.68
C ASP A 359 -22.72 18.81 1.14
N PHE A 360 -23.17 17.65 0.67
CA PHE A 360 -23.24 17.35 -0.76
C PHE A 360 -24.65 17.49 -1.30
N ASP A 361 -24.81 18.27 -2.37
CA ASP A 361 -26.06 18.43 -3.11
C ASP A 361 -26.12 17.48 -4.31
N TYR A 362 -27.15 16.64 -4.37
CA TYR A 362 -27.38 15.70 -5.47
C TYR A 362 -27.68 16.35 -6.81
N ALA A 363 -28.33 17.51 -6.82
CA ALA A 363 -28.74 18.19 -8.04
C ALA A 363 -27.53 18.80 -8.76
N THR A 364 -26.67 19.49 -8.01
CA THR A 364 -25.45 20.13 -8.53
C THR A 364 -24.25 19.17 -8.55
N ARG A 365 -24.34 18.03 -7.86
CA ARG A 365 -23.23 17.08 -7.63
C ARG A 365 -22.01 17.76 -7.02
N HIS A 366 -22.26 18.71 -6.12
CA HIS A 366 -21.26 19.60 -5.56
C HIS A 366 -21.27 19.48 -4.04
N GLY A 367 -20.08 19.48 -3.45
CA GLY A 367 -19.85 19.34 -2.02
C GLY A 367 -19.24 20.63 -1.50
N LYS A 368 -19.79 21.14 -0.40
CA LYS A 368 -19.29 22.30 0.35
C LYS A 368 -19.00 21.87 1.79
N ILE A 369 -18.16 22.61 2.50
CA ILE A 369 -17.93 22.35 3.91
C ILE A 369 -18.94 23.15 4.73
N SER A 370 -19.65 22.45 5.61
CA SER A 370 -20.52 23.05 6.62
C SER A 370 -20.04 22.68 8.01
N CYS A 371 -20.42 23.49 9.00
CA CYS A 371 -20.18 23.19 10.41
C CYS A 371 -21.48 23.31 11.21
N ALA A 372 -21.55 22.59 12.32
CA ALA A 372 -22.61 22.76 13.30
C ALA A 372 -22.10 22.41 14.71
N GLU A 373 -22.66 23.08 15.70
CA GLU A 373 -22.40 22.77 17.11
C GLU A 373 -23.13 21.49 17.50
N VAL A 374 -22.49 20.63 18.29
CA VAL A 374 -23.13 19.48 18.92
C VAL A 374 -23.58 19.86 20.32
N ARG A 375 -24.89 19.78 20.58
CA ARG A 375 -25.51 20.02 21.89
C ARG A 375 -26.39 18.83 22.25
N ASP A 376 -26.20 18.27 23.45
CA ASP A 376 -26.99 17.16 23.97
C ASP A 376 -27.11 15.96 23.00
N GLY A 377 -26.01 15.62 22.33
CA GLY A 377 -25.98 14.50 21.36
C GLY A 377 -26.68 14.78 20.03
N ARG A 378 -27.09 16.04 19.78
CA ARG A 378 -27.73 16.48 18.54
C ARG A 378 -26.87 17.50 17.82
N LEU A 379 -26.91 17.44 16.49
CA LEU A 379 -26.28 18.44 15.64
C LEU A 379 -27.23 19.64 15.51
N GLY A 380 -26.71 20.84 15.73
CA GLY A 380 -27.43 22.09 15.50
C GLY A 380 -27.67 22.38 14.02
N GLY A 381 -28.18 23.58 13.72
CA GLY A 381 -28.36 24.03 12.35
C GLY A 381 -27.02 24.14 11.59
N PRO A 382 -26.89 23.57 10.39
CA PRO A 382 -25.67 23.64 9.58
C PRO A 382 -25.41 25.07 9.11
N LEU A 383 -24.16 25.50 9.23
CA LEU A 383 -23.63 26.75 8.69
C LEU A 383 -22.64 26.40 7.58
N THR A 384 -22.81 26.93 6.38
CA THR A 384 -21.79 26.78 5.33
C THR A 384 -20.57 27.63 5.69
N VAL A 385 -19.40 26.99 5.79
CA VAL A 385 -18.15 27.65 6.21
C VAL A 385 -17.13 27.76 5.08
N LEU A 386 -17.24 26.92 4.06
CA LEU A 386 -16.38 26.98 2.89
C LEU A 386 -17.11 26.47 1.65
N GLU A 387 -17.24 27.34 0.65
CA GLU A 387 -17.82 27.05 -0.65
C GLU A 387 -16.89 27.55 -1.75
N ARG A 388 -16.69 26.73 -2.78
CA ARG A 388 -15.77 27.00 -3.91
C ARG A 388 -16.42 26.53 -5.21
N PRO A 389 -15.98 27.00 -6.39
CA PRO A 389 -16.50 26.54 -7.68
C PRO A 389 -16.15 25.08 -8.01
N TYR A 390 -15.43 24.40 -7.13
CA TYR A 390 -15.09 22.98 -7.20
C TYR A 390 -15.55 22.28 -5.92
N HIS A 391 -15.69 20.95 -6.00
CA HIS A 391 -16.16 20.12 -4.90
C HIS A 391 -15.13 20.07 -3.75
N LEU A 392 -15.63 20.18 -2.52
CA LEU A 392 -14.89 20.09 -1.27
C LEU A 392 -15.46 18.93 -0.44
N SER A 393 -14.58 18.12 0.15
CA SER A 393 -14.92 17.07 1.12
C SER A 393 -13.85 16.98 2.22
N TYR A 394 -13.97 16.03 3.14
CA TYR A 394 -12.95 15.71 4.16
C TYR A 394 -12.22 16.93 4.78
N PRO A 395 -12.90 17.78 5.58
CA PRO A 395 -12.40 19.10 5.94
C PRO A 395 -11.10 19.14 6.74
N CYS A 396 -10.69 18.07 7.42
CA CYS A 396 -9.46 17.99 8.22
C CYS A 396 -9.13 19.28 8.99
N VAL A 397 -9.86 19.52 10.08
CA VAL A 397 -9.71 20.71 10.92
C VAL A 397 -8.76 20.42 12.08
N PHE A 398 -7.78 21.30 12.31
CA PHE A 398 -6.80 21.17 13.39
C PHE A 398 -6.36 22.53 13.93
N ARG A 399 -5.67 22.51 15.07
CA ARG A 399 -5.12 23.71 15.72
C ARG A 399 -3.60 23.67 15.70
N ASP A 400 -2.97 24.79 15.39
CA ASP A 400 -1.53 25.00 15.56
C ASP A 400 -1.30 26.34 16.29
N GLY A 401 -0.69 26.26 17.46
CA GLY A 401 -0.68 27.34 18.44
C GLY A 401 -2.10 27.78 18.82
N ASP A 402 -2.39 29.07 18.59
CA ASP A 402 -3.69 29.72 18.84
C ASP A 402 -4.58 29.82 17.60
N ALA A 403 -4.08 29.38 16.43
CA ALA A 403 -4.82 29.47 15.17
C ALA A 403 -5.46 28.13 14.79
N TRP A 404 -6.62 28.22 14.15
CA TRP A 404 -7.33 27.08 13.57
C TRP A 404 -7.04 27.01 12.07
N TYR A 405 -6.83 25.78 11.60
CA TYR A 405 -6.52 25.46 10.21
C TYR A 405 -7.43 24.35 9.68
N MET A 406 -7.65 24.36 8.38
CA MET A 406 -8.47 23.39 7.65
C MET A 406 -7.75 23.00 6.37
N ILE A 407 -7.65 21.69 6.09
CA ILE A 407 -7.13 21.16 4.82
C ILE A 407 -8.23 20.26 4.24
N PRO A 408 -9.20 20.83 3.49
CA PRO A 408 -10.23 20.02 2.84
C PRO A 408 -9.64 19.19 1.69
N GLU A 409 -10.28 18.09 1.36
CA GLU A 409 -9.97 17.39 0.11
C GLU A 409 -10.42 18.23 -1.08
N THR A 410 -9.43 18.68 -1.86
CA THR A 410 -9.57 19.54 -3.04
C THR A 410 -9.18 18.81 -4.33
N ALA A 411 -9.50 17.51 -4.43
CA ALA A 411 -9.09 16.67 -5.55
C ALA A 411 -9.51 17.23 -6.93
N SER A 412 -10.68 17.87 -7.00
CA SER A 412 -11.16 18.53 -8.24
C SER A 412 -10.33 19.76 -8.65
N ALA A 413 -9.61 20.38 -7.70
CA ALA A 413 -8.71 21.50 -7.96
C ALA A 413 -7.26 21.04 -8.23
N GLY A 414 -6.94 19.75 -8.06
CA GLY A 414 -5.60 19.18 -8.33
C GLY A 414 -4.49 19.68 -7.39
N THR A 415 -4.84 20.29 -6.27
CA THR A 415 -3.92 20.96 -5.32
C THR A 415 -4.28 20.56 -3.89
N VAL A 416 -3.36 20.73 -2.93
CA VAL A 416 -3.64 20.61 -1.50
C VAL A 416 -3.67 22.02 -0.91
N GLN A 417 -4.82 22.43 -0.38
CA GLN A 417 -5.03 23.82 0.03
C GLN A 417 -5.15 23.93 1.55
N LEU A 418 -4.37 24.83 2.13
CA LEU A 418 -4.44 25.19 3.54
C LEU A 418 -5.32 26.43 3.71
N TYR A 419 -6.30 26.32 4.60
CA TYR A 419 -7.15 27.42 5.02
C TYR A 419 -6.89 27.77 6.48
N ARG A 420 -6.91 29.06 6.79
CA ARG A 420 -6.80 29.59 8.15
C ARG A 420 -8.13 30.18 8.59
N CYS A 421 -8.53 29.89 9.81
CA CYS A 421 -9.73 30.48 10.40
C CYS A 421 -9.44 31.91 10.86
N THR A 422 -10.21 32.89 10.36
CA THR A 422 -10.12 34.30 10.79
C THR A 422 -11.22 34.66 11.79
N ARG A 423 -12.34 33.93 11.78
CA ARG A 423 -13.37 33.97 12.82
C ARG A 423 -13.93 32.58 13.04
N PHE A 424 -13.68 32.02 14.22
CA PHE A 424 -14.21 30.72 14.58
C PHE A 424 -15.72 30.80 14.87
N PRO A 425 -16.55 29.85 14.40
CA PRO A 425 -16.21 28.63 13.66
C PRO A 425 -16.31 28.75 12.13
N ASP A 426 -16.73 29.90 11.59
CA ASP A 426 -17.40 29.98 10.30
C ASP A 426 -16.63 30.72 9.19
N LEU A 427 -15.60 31.49 9.50
CA LEU A 427 -14.85 32.26 8.51
C LEU A 427 -13.45 31.68 8.28
N TRP A 428 -13.23 31.22 7.06
CA TRP A 428 -12.01 30.54 6.61
C TRP A 428 -11.45 31.22 5.36
N GLU A 429 -10.16 31.55 5.40
CA GLU A 429 -9.45 32.19 4.31
C GLU A 429 -8.38 31.25 3.77
N PHE A 430 -8.19 31.27 2.45
CA PHE A 430 -7.11 30.52 1.81
C PHE A 430 -5.77 31.11 2.24
N GLU A 431 -4.89 30.27 2.77
CA GLU A 431 -3.57 30.69 3.22
C GLU A 431 -2.50 30.38 2.17
N ARG A 432 -2.43 29.13 1.70
CA ARG A 432 -1.51 28.68 0.65
C ARG A 432 -1.83 27.30 0.09
N GLU A 433 -1.19 26.99 -1.05
CA GLU A 433 -1.05 25.63 -1.56
C GLU A 433 0.15 24.93 -0.89
N LEU A 434 0.03 23.64 -0.58
CA LEU A 434 1.05 22.83 0.12
C LEU A 434 1.88 21.97 -0.82
#